data_AF-A0A962D0X9-F1
#
_entry.id   AF-A0A962D0X9-F1
#
_cell.length_a   1.000
_cell.length_b   1.000
_cell.length_c   1.000
_cell.angle_alpha   90.00
_cell.angle_beta   90.00
_cell.angle_gamma   90.00
#
_symmetry.space_group_name_H-M   'P 1'
#
loop_
_entity.id
_entity.type
_entity.pdbx_description
1 polymer ?
#
loop_
_entity_poly.entity_id
_entity_poly.type
_entity_poly.pdbx_seq_one_letter_code
_entity_poly.pdbx_strand_id
1 'polypeptide(L)'
;REDGQPLTLSTTLNRAVMVWWRGWGIGVPLVSFVVRIIAFGKLVSEGKTTWDRDLQLRVIHQPVGVVRALIAIFLLLFLFGASMGTLTEQALRHS
;
A
#
# COMPACT_ATOMS: atom_id res chain seq x y z
N ARG A 1 6.50 10.12 -14.32
CA ARG A 1 5.97 11.50 -14.44
C ARG A 1 5.15 11.59 -15.73
N GLU A 2 4.43 12.70 -16.00
CA GLU A 2 3.66 12.83 -17.27
C GLU A 2 4.55 12.78 -18.52
N ASP A 3 5.82 13.17 -18.38
CA ASP A 3 6.90 13.05 -19.37
C ASP A 3 7.44 11.61 -19.57
N GLY A 4 6.92 10.62 -18.84
CA GLY A 4 7.38 9.23 -18.88
C GLY A 4 8.70 8.94 -18.14
N GLN A 5 9.34 9.95 -17.54
CA GLN A 5 10.60 9.77 -16.82
C GLN A 5 10.41 9.10 -15.46
N PRO A 6 11.43 8.37 -14.96
CA PRO A 6 11.47 7.86 -13.60
C PRO A 6 11.30 8.97 -12.56
N LEU A 7 10.74 8.61 -11.41
CA LEU A 7 10.62 9.54 -10.29
C LEU A 7 12.01 9.86 -9.71
N THR A 8 12.28 11.15 -9.47
CA THR A 8 13.44 11.54 -8.66
C THR A 8 13.22 11.14 -7.20
N LEU A 9 14.31 10.92 -6.46
CA LEU A 9 14.24 10.60 -5.03
C LEU A 9 13.39 11.61 -4.24
N SER A 10 13.57 12.90 -4.51
CA SER A 10 12.79 13.98 -3.89
C SER A 10 11.28 13.85 -4.14
N THR A 11 10.89 13.51 -5.37
CA THR A 11 9.47 13.33 -5.74
C THR A 11 8.90 12.07 -5.07
N THR A 12 9.68 10.98 -5.03
CA THR A 12 9.29 9.73 -4.38
C THR A 12 9.08 9.92 -2.87
N LEU A 13 9.98 10.64 -2.20
CA LEU A 13 9.86 10.95 -0.77
C LEU A 13 8.67 11.86 -0.48
N ASN A 14 8.47 12.92 -1.29
CA ASN A 14 7.32 13.80 -1.15
C ASN A 14 6.00 13.01 -1.28
N ARG A 15 5.92 12.15 -2.31
CA ARG A 15 4.79 11.24 -2.50
C ARG A 15 4.58 10.34 -1.28
N ALA A 16 5.63 9.76 -0.71
CA ALA A 16 5.54 8.91 0.48
C ALA A 16 4.98 9.66 1.70
N VAL A 17 5.43 10.90 1.94
CA VAL A 17 4.91 11.75 3.02
C VAL A 17 3.43 12.07 2.81
N MET A 18 3.04 12.42 1.58
CA MET A 18 1.63 12.66 1.25
C MET A 18 0.76 11.41 1.46
N VAL A 19 1.25 10.23 1.06
CA VAL A 19 0.56 8.94 1.29
C VAL A 19 0.42 8.65 2.79
N TRP A 20 1.44 8.94 3.58
CA TRP A 20 1.42 8.68 5.03
C TRP A 20 0.36 9.51 5.76
N TRP A 21 0.27 10.82 5.50
CA TRP A 21 -0.76 11.65 6.12
C TRP A 21 -2.14 11.50 5.46
N ARG A 22 -2.22 11.54 4.11
CA ARG A 22 -3.50 11.57 3.37
C ARG A 22 -4.08 10.19 3.06
N GLY A 23 -3.27 9.15 3.07
CA GLY A 23 -3.69 7.76 2.84
C GLY A 23 -3.76 6.93 4.11
N TRP A 24 -2.83 7.14 5.05
CA TRP A 24 -2.75 6.40 6.30
C TRP A 24 -3.12 7.19 7.54
N GLY A 25 -3.35 8.51 7.47
CA GLY A 25 -3.76 9.28 8.64
C GLY A 25 -2.76 9.19 9.79
N ILE A 26 -1.45 9.14 9.47
CA ILE A 26 -0.33 8.95 10.42
C ILE A 26 -0.34 7.57 11.12
N GLY A 27 -1.15 6.61 10.65
CA GLY A 27 -1.22 5.27 11.26
C GLY A 27 -2.10 5.20 12.51
N VAL A 28 -2.87 6.26 12.82
CA VAL A 28 -3.90 6.20 13.86
C VAL A 28 -5.11 5.44 13.31
N PRO A 29 -5.56 4.32 13.91
CA PRO A 29 -6.54 3.43 13.27
C PRO A 29 -7.85 4.09 12.82
N LEU A 30 -8.48 4.91 13.67
CA LEU A 30 -9.74 5.57 13.34
C LEU A 30 -9.55 6.62 12.23
N VAL A 31 -8.49 7.42 12.32
CA VAL A 31 -8.15 8.44 11.30
C VAL A 31 -7.84 7.75 9.98
N SER A 32 -7.04 6.67 10.01
CA SER A 32 -6.68 5.83 8.86
C SER A 32 -7.90 5.37 8.10
N PHE A 33 -8.96 4.95 8.81
CA PHE A 33 -10.19 4.49 8.19
C PHE A 33 -10.91 5.62 7.45
N VAL A 34 -11.09 6.78 8.09
CA VAL A 34 -11.74 7.95 7.48
C VAL A 34 -10.96 8.46 6.27
N VAL A 35 -9.64 8.63 6.39
CA VAL A 35 -8.84 9.13 5.25
C VAL A 35 -8.83 8.16 4.08
N ARG A 36 -8.89 6.85 4.33
CA ARG A 36 -9.01 5.83 3.26
C ARG A 36 -10.33 5.92 2.52
N ILE A 37 -11.45 6.11 3.22
CA ILE A 37 -12.77 6.32 2.58
C ILE A 37 -12.70 7.53 1.66
N ILE A 38 -12.16 8.65 2.14
CA ILE A 38 -12.03 9.88 1.36
C ILE A 38 -11.09 9.67 0.16
N ALA A 39 -9.93 9.04 0.38
CA ALA A 39 -8.96 8.77 -0.69
C ALA A 39 -9.53 7.83 -1.76
N PHE A 40 -10.30 6.82 -1.36
CA PHE A 40 -10.99 5.91 -2.27
C PHE A 40 -12.08 6.64 -3.07
N GLY A 41 -12.90 7.45 -2.42
CA GLY A 41 -13.91 8.26 -3.11
C GLY A 41 -13.29 9.14 -4.20
N LYS A 42 -12.18 9.81 -3.90
CA LYS A 42 -11.43 10.61 -4.88
C LYS A 42 -10.81 9.76 -6.00
N LEU A 43 -10.28 8.59 -5.66
CA LEU A 43 -9.74 7.67 -6.67
C LEU A 43 -10.83 7.20 -7.64
N VAL A 44 -12.03 6.89 -7.14
CA VAL A 44 -13.16 6.48 -7.99
C VAL A 44 -13.68 7.64 -8.83
N SER A 45 -13.77 8.85 -8.29
CA SER A 45 -14.31 10.00 -9.03
C SER A 45 -13.32 10.59 -10.04
N GLU A 46 -12.02 10.62 -9.72
CA GLU A 46 -10.99 11.28 -10.54
C GLU A 46 -10.10 10.29 -11.30
N GLY A 47 -10.19 8.99 -11.00
CA GLY A 47 -9.28 7.96 -11.53
C GLY A 47 -7.84 8.07 -11.02
N LYS A 48 -7.58 9.00 -10.09
CA LYS A 48 -6.26 9.29 -9.52
C LYS A 48 -6.36 9.55 -8.04
N THR A 49 -5.31 9.20 -7.29
CA THR A 49 -5.21 9.59 -5.89
C THR A 49 -4.78 11.06 -5.79
N THR A 50 -5.10 11.71 -4.66
CA THR A 50 -4.74 13.13 -4.46
C THR A 50 -3.23 13.39 -4.52
N TRP A 51 -2.41 12.49 -3.96
CA TRP A 51 -0.95 12.63 -3.98
C TRP A 51 -0.35 12.36 -5.36
N ASP A 52 -0.98 11.51 -6.18
CA ASP A 52 -0.53 11.31 -7.57
C ASP A 52 -0.96 12.50 -8.45
N ARG A 53 -2.15 13.07 -8.23
CA ARG A 53 -2.64 14.26 -8.94
C ARG A 53 -1.80 15.50 -8.62
N ASP A 54 -1.59 15.80 -7.35
CA ASP A 54 -0.91 17.03 -6.91
C ASP A 54 0.58 17.03 -7.34
N LEU A 55 1.18 15.85 -7.52
CA LEU A 55 2.55 15.68 -8.04
C LEU A 55 2.61 15.46 -9.56
N GLN A 56 1.49 15.58 -10.28
CA GLN A 56 1.37 15.36 -11.73
C GLN A 56 2.00 14.03 -12.17
N LEU A 57 1.66 12.97 -11.44
CA LEU A 57 2.15 11.63 -11.69
C LEU A 57 1.17 10.84 -12.54
N ARG A 58 1.72 10.20 -13.58
CA ARG A 58 1.04 9.17 -14.35
C ARG A 58 1.42 7.81 -13.77
N VAL A 59 0.45 7.13 -13.17
CA VAL A 59 0.60 5.75 -12.70
C VAL A 59 0.34 4.81 -13.87
N ILE A 60 1.33 3.97 -14.19
CA ILE A 60 1.22 2.96 -15.25
C ILE A 60 1.12 1.61 -14.56
N HIS A 61 0.00 0.93 -14.74
CA HIS A 61 -0.17 -0.43 -14.24
C HIS A 61 0.39 -1.40 -15.28
N GLN A 62 1.46 -2.11 -14.93
CA GLN A 62 1.83 -3.31 -15.67
C GLN A 62 0.99 -4.49 -15.18
N PRO A 63 0.45 -5.33 -16.09
CA PRO A 63 -0.22 -6.55 -15.68
C PRO A 63 0.77 -7.43 -14.92
N VAL A 64 0.37 -7.88 -13.72
CA VAL A 64 1.13 -8.88 -12.99
C VAL A 64 0.89 -10.23 -13.65
N GLY A 65 1.94 -10.84 -14.20
CA GLY A 65 1.83 -12.17 -14.80
C GLY A 65 1.42 -13.23 -13.76
N VAL A 66 0.68 -14.25 -14.20
CA VAL A 66 0.10 -15.31 -13.34
C VAL A 66 1.15 -15.93 -12.41
N VAL A 67 2.35 -16.22 -12.91
CA VAL A 67 3.43 -16.80 -12.10
C VAL A 67 3.84 -15.89 -10.94
N ARG A 68 4.01 -14.58 -11.19
CA ARG A 68 4.35 -13.61 -10.14
C ARG A 68 3.24 -13.49 -9.10
N ALA A 69 1.98 -13.59 -9.53
CA ALA A 69 0.83 -13.60 -8.62
C ALA A 69 0.81 -14.86 -7.75
N LEU A 70 1.04 -16.04 -8.33
CA LEU A 70 1.09 -17.30 -7.57
C LEU A 70 2.22 -17.31 -6.53
N ILE A 71 3.42 -16.84 -6.91
CA ILE A 71 4.54 -16.70 -5.96
C ILE A 71 4.17 -15.77 -4.81
N ALA A 72 3.56 -14.61 -5.11
CA ALA A 72 3.14 -13.67 -4.08
C ALA A 72 2.10 -14.26 -3.13
N ILE A 73 1.11 -15.00 -3.64
CA ILE A 73 0.10 -15.69 -2.84
C ILE A 73 0.75 -16.76 -1.94
N PHE A 74 1.63 -17.59 -2.50
CA PHE A 74 2.34 -18.62 -1.75
C PHE A 74 3.17 -18.01 -0.60
N LEU A 75 3.95 -16.97 -0.88
CA LEU A 75 4.76 -16.30 0.14
C LEU A 75 3.88 -15.70 1.25
N LEU A 76 2.74 -15.10 0.89
CA LEU A 76 1.83 -14.51 1.86
C LEU A 76 1.21 -15.57 2.78
N LEU A 77 0.76 -16.70 2.22
CA LEU A 77 0.25 -17.84 2.99
C LEU A 77 1.32 -18.47 3.88
N PHE A 78 2.54 -18.63 3.36
CA PHE A 78 3.67 -19.15 4.11
C PHE A 78 4.02 -18.27 5.32
N LEU A 79 4.16 -16.96 5.11
CA LEU A 79 4.47 -16.01 6.19
C LEU A 79 3.35 -15.97 7.23
N PHE A 80 2.09 -15.98 6.78
CA PHE A 80 0.95 -16.02 7.69
C PHE A 80 0.94 -17.30 8.52
N GLY A 81 1.11 -18.47 7.89
CA GLY A 81 1.20 -19.76 8.58
C GLY A 81 2.35 -19.84 9.57
N ALA A 82 3.55 -19.36 9.18
CA ALA A 82 4.71 -19.30 10.06
C ALA A 82 4.45 -18.40 11.29
N SER A 83 3.82 -17.24 11.10
CA SER A 83 3.47 -16.35 12.21
C SER A 83 2.43 -16.94 13.15
N MET A 84 1.44 -17.68 12.63
CA MET A 84 0.46 -18.38 13.48
C MET A 84 1.10 -19.54 14.23
N GLY A 85 2.01 -20.28 13.59
CA GLY A 85 2.75 -21.38 14.20
C GLY A 85 3.56 -20.93 15.42
N THR A 86 4.30 -19.82 15.30
CA THR A 86 5.08 -19.27 16.42
C THR A 86 4.18 -18.80 17.57
N LEU A 87 3.02 -18.20 17.26
CA LEU A 87 2.06 -17.78 18.28
C LEU A 87 1.44 -18.97 19.03
N THR A 88 1.11 -20.07 18.33
CA THR A 88 0.63 -21.30 18.98
C THR A 88 1.70 -21.97 19.84
N GLU A 89 2.94 -22.02 19.36
CA GLU A 89 4.06 -22.57 20.16
C GLU A 89 4.31 -21.75 21.44
N GLN A 90 4.19 -20.41 21.36
CA GLN A 90 4.29 -19.54 22.53
C GLN A 90 3.13 -19.76 23.51
N ALA A 91 1.90 -19.87 23.02
CA ALA A 91 0.73 -20.09 23.87
C ALA A 91 0.82 -21.43 24.65
N LEU A 92 1.29 -22.51 24.00
CA LEU A 92 1.47 -23.83 24.62
C LEU A 92 2.63 -23.88 25.64
N ARG A 93 3.65 -23.03 25.50
CA ARG A 93 4.77 -22.96 26.46
C ARG A 93 4.40 -22.24 27.76
N HIS A 94 3.34 -21.43 27.77
CA HIS A 94 2.91 -20.62 28.92
C HIS A 94 1.65 -21.15 29.62
N SER A 95 1.08 -22.27 29.14
CA SER A 95 -0.02 -23.03 29.76
C SER A 95 0.49 -24.22 30.55
#